data_AF-A0A363U6Z9-F1
#
_entry.id   AF-A0A363U6Z9-F1
#
_cell.length_a   1.000
_cell.length_b   1.000
_cell.length_c   1.000
_cell.angle_alpha   90.00
_cell.angle_beta   90.00
_cell.angle_gamma   90.00
#
_symmetry.space_group_name_H-M   'P 1'
#
loop_
_entity.id
_entity.type
_entity.pdbx_description
1 polymer ?
#
loop_
_entity_poly.entity_id
_entity_poly.type
_entity_poly.pdbx_seq_one_letter_code
_entity_poly.pdbx_strand_id
1 'polypeptide(L)'
;MLTQQAQIGQMQGWLAVWQYPIASTDPAMMWMDMPVNGGMPGMATQVQLNELRELQGVKADGLFLQLMIVHHRGGVLMGEAALESAKSPEVLALAQSIVNAQTSEIAAMQDLLARKGFPPVMDEPKETNHEGMSP
;
A
#
# COMPACT_ATOMS: atom_id res chain seq x y z
N MET A 1 -5.40 16.89 -3.60
CA MET A 1 -5.07 15.57 -3.02
C MET A 1 -6.30 15.07 -2.29
N LEU A 2 -6.85 13.92 -2.68
CA LEU A 2 -7.95 13.28 -1.94
C LEU A 2 -7.37 12.54 -0.74
N THR A 3 -8.11 12.49 0.37
CA THR A 3 -7.75 11.63 1.50
C THR A 3 -8.04 10.16 1.15
N GLN A 4 -7.39 9.21 1.83
CA GLN A 4 -7.69 7.77 1.68
C GLN A 4 -9.19 7.47 1.79
N GLN A 5 -9.90 8.12 2.72
CA GLN A 5 -11.34 7.94 2.90
C GLN A 5 -12.15 8.39 1.67
N ALA A 6 -11.77 9.50 1.04
CA ALA A 6 -12.43 9.98 -0.18
C ALA A 6 -12.18 9.01 -1.35
N GLN A 7 -10.96 8.45 -1.46
CA GLN A 7 -10.62 7.45 -2.48
C GLN A 7 -11.43 6.16 -2.29
N ILE A 8 -11.60 5.68 -1.05
CA ILE A 8 -12.47 4.54 -0.73
C ILE A 8 -13.90 4.80 -1.20
N GLY A 9 -14.47 5.97 -0.89
CA GLY A 9 -15.82 6.34 -1.31
C GLY A 9 -15.99 6.38 -2.84
N GLN A 10 -14.98 6.90 -3.55
CA GLN A 10 -14.96 6.91 -5.01
C GLN A 10 -14.95 5.50 -5.60
N MET A 11 -14.07 4.62 -5.11
CA MET A 11 -14.00 3.22 -5.56
C MET A 11 -15.29 2.46 -5.26
N GLN A 12 -15.86 2.63 -4.07
CA GLN A 12 -17.15 2.01 -3.70
C GLN A 12 -18.30 2.53 -4.56
N GLY A 13 -18.32 3.84 -4.85
CA GLY A 13 -19.30 4.46 -5.73
C GLY A 13 -19.24 3.89 -7.15
N TRP A 14 -18.05 3.68 -7.69
CA TRP A 14 -17.87 3.04 -9.00
C TRP A 14 -18.35 1.60 -9.02
N LEU A 15 -17.98 0.78 -8.03
CA LEU A 15 -18.48 -0.60 -7.92
C LEU A 15 -20.01 -0.63 -7.90
N ALA A 16 -20.65 0.27 -7.16
CA ALA A 16 -22.10 0.38 -7.13
C ALA A 16 -22.70 0.76 -8.49
N VAL A 17 -22.17 1.78 -9.17
CA VAL A 17 -22.64 2.23 -10.49
C VAL A 17 -22.44 1.14 -11.56
N TRP A 18 -21.33 0.42 -11.49
CA TRP A 18 -21.02 -0.69 -12.41
C TRP A 18 -21.68 -2.01 -12.00
N GLN A 19 -22.48 -2.03 -10.93
CA GLN A 19 -23.19 -3.20 -10.40
C GLN A 19 -22.26 -4.37 -10.03
N TYR A 20 -21.05 -4.06 -9.59
CA TYR A 20 -20.12 -5.02 -8.99
C TYR A 20 -20.29 -5.09 -7.47
N PRO A 21 -20.09 -6.26 -6.85
CA PRO A 21 -20.06 -6.37 -5.40
C PRO A 21 -18.82 -5.64 -4.83
N ILE A 22 -18.94 -5.13 -3.60
CA ILE A 22 -17.83 -4.45 -2.89
C ILE A 22 -16.70 -5.43 -2.54
N ALA A 23 -17.00 -6.73 -2.44
CA ALA A 23 -16.04 -7.78 -2.16
C ALA A 23 -16.18 -8.91 -3.19
N SER A 24 -15.05 -9.50 -3.58
CA SER A 24 -15.00 -10.75 -4.35
C SER A 24 -14.83 -11.96 -3.42
N THR A 25 -15.22 -13.14 -3.89
CA THR A 25 -14.87 -14.43 -3.29
C THR A 25 -13.46 -14.90 -3.69
N ASP A 26 -12.87 -14.27 -4.71
CA ASP A 26 -11.51 -14.58 -5.16
C ASP A 26 -10.49 -14.16 -4.10
N PRO A 27 -9.33 -14.85 -4.03
CA PRO A 27 -8.22 -14.40 -3.20
C PRO A 27 -7.85 -12.94 -3.49
N ALA A 28 -7.50 -12.21 -2.44
CA ALA A 28 -6.98 -10.85 -2.61
C ALA A 28 -5.76 -10.87 -3.55
N MET A 29 -5.61 -9.80 -4.33
CA MET A 29 -4.50 -9.62 -5.29
C MET A 29 -4.47 -10.62 -6.46
N MET A 30 -5.48 -11.50 -6.61
CA MET A 30 -5.58 -12.41 -7.78
C MET A 30 -5.61 -11.65 -9.12
N TRP A 31 -6.18 -10.44 -9.16
CA TRP A 31 -6.21 -9.60 -10.36
C TRP A 31 -4.83 -9.09 -10.82
N MET A 32 -3.80 -9.20 -9.96
CA MET A 32 -2.39 -8.91 -10.26
C MET A 32 -1.56 -10.17 -10.47
N ASP A 33 -2.18 -11.35 -10.64
CA ASP A 33 -1.51 -12.66 -10.69
C ASP A 33 -0.64 -12.97 -9.45
N MET A 34 -0.93 -12.31 -8.32
CA MET A 34 -0.21 -12.47 -7.05
C MET A 34 -1.19 -12.80 -5.91
N PRO A 35 -1.88 -13.95 -5.93
CA PRO A 35 -2.86 -14.27 -4.90
C PRO A 35 -2.18 -14.34 -3.52
N VAL A 36 -2.75 -13.63 -2.54
CA VAL A 36 -2.28 -13.66 -1.16
C VAL A 36 -3.27 -14.38 -0.25
N ASN A 37 -2.75 -15.33 0.55
CA ASN A 37 -3.49 -15.97 1.63
C ASN A 37 -3.19 -15.23 2.93
N GLY A 38 -3.88 -14.11 3.19
CA GLY A 38 -3.65 -13.29 4.39
C GLY A 38 -3.76 -11.79 4.13
N GLY A 39 -2.89 -11.01 4.77
CA GLY A 39 -2.84 -9.56 4.61
C GLY A 39 -2.32 -9.13 3.24
N MET A 40 -2.86 -8.02 2.71
CA MET A 40 -2.36 -7.41 1.49
C MET A 40 -0.94 -6.83 1.69
N PRO A 41 -0.15 -6.67 0.61
CA PRO A 41 1.17 -6.04 0.69
C PRO A 41 1.13 -4.71 1.44
N GLY A 42 2.05 -4.54 2.39
CA GLY A 42 2.16 -3.31 3.17
C GLY A 42 1.25 -3.21 4.40
N MET A 43 0.27 -4.10 4.56
CA MET A 43 -0.63 -4.04 5.72
C MET A 43 0.08 -4.41 7.02
N ALA A 44 -0.11 -3.58 8.05
CA ALA A 44 0.39 -3.86 9.39
C ALA A 44 -0.28 -5.11 9.98
N THR A 45 0.51 -5.96 10.63
CA THR A 45 0.02 -7.14 11.34
C THR A 45 -0.67 -6.73 12.65
N GLN A 46 -1.50 -7.63 13.19
CA GLN A 46 -2.15 -7.38 14.48
C GLN A 46 -1.14 -7.17 15.62
N VAL A 47 0.01 -7.86 15.56
CA VAL A 47 1.10 -7.71 16.54
C VAL A 47 1.69 -6.30 16.48
N GLN A 48 2.02 -5.81 15.28
CA GLN A 48 2.53 -4.44 15.09
C GLN A 48 1.52 -3.38 15.52
N LEU A 49 0.23 -3.59 15.24
CA LEU A 49 -0.83 -2.67 15.68
C LEU A 49 -1.00 -2.66 17.20
N ASN A 50 -0.79 -3.79 17.87
CA ASN A 50 -0.83 -3.86 19.33
C ASN A 50 0.38 -3.15 19.94
N GLU A 51 1.58 -3.38 19.41
CA GLU A 51 2.80 -2.68 19.83
C GLU A 51 2.63 -1.16 19.68
N LEU A 52 2.09 -0.70 18.55
CA LEU A 52 1.84 0.72 18.34
C LEU A 52 0.91 1.34 19.38
N ARG A 53 -0.11 0.59 19.86
CA ARG A 53 -1.04 1.07 20.89
C ARG A 53 -0.41 1.18 22.28
N GLU A 54 0.63 0.40 22.56
CA GLU A 54 1.33 0.40 23.84
C GLU A 54 2.42 1.48 23.91
N LEU A 55 2.99 1.85 22.77
CA LEU A 55 4.01 2.89 22.68
C LEU A 55 3.42 4.30 22.85
N GLN A 56 4.26 5.21 23.33
CA GLN A 56 3.93 6.63 23.45
C GLN A 56 5.10 7.51 22.99
N GLY A 57 4.78 8.78 22.70
CA GLY A 57 5.76 9.79 22.32
C GLY A 57 6.59 9.39 21.10
N VAL A 58 7.88 9.72 21.11
CA VAL A 58 8.77 9.55 19.95
C VAL A 58 8.87 8.10 19.45
N LYS A 59 8.70 7.11 20.34
CA LYS A 59 8.70 5.68 19.94
C LYS A 59 7.46 5.30 19.15
N ALA A 60 6.29 5.78 19.58
CA ALA A 60 5.05 5.59 18.84
C ALA A 60 5.11 6.27 17.47
N ASP A 61 5.64 7.50 17.41
CA ASP A 61 5.84 8.22 16.15
C ASP A 61 6.77 7.44 15.19
N GLY A 62 7.88 6.90 15.71
CA GLY A 62 8.82 6.11 14.93
C GLY A 62 8.17 4.85 14.34
N LEU A 63 7.46 4.07 15.15
CA LEU A 63 6.78 2.87 14.67
C LEU A 63 5.65 3.22 13.69
N PHE A 64 4.87 4.26 13.96
CA PHE A 64 3.82 4.72 13.04
C PHE A 64 4.38 5.05 11.65
N LEU A 65 5.44 5.86 11.60
CA LEU A 65 6.09 6.24 10.34
C LEU A 65 6.64 5.02 9.60
N GLN A 66 7.28 4.08 10.31
CA GLN A 66 7.80 2.86 9.70
C GLN A 66 6.69 2.02 9.06
N LEU A 67 5.58 1.82 9.78
CA LEU A 67 4.42 1.07 9.28
C LEU A 67 3.75 1.78 8.10
N MET A 68 3.61 3.11 8.15
CA MET A 68 3.01 3.87 7.05
C MET A 68 3.87 3.92 5.80
N ILE A 69 5.20 3.93 5.92
CA ILE A 69 6.08 3.80 4.75
C ILE A 69 5.86 2.44 4.07
N VAL A 70 5.80 1.35 4.84
CA VAL A 70 5.56 0.00 4.31
C VAL A 70 4.16 -0.13 3.70
N HIS A 71 3.14 0.41 4.37
CA HIS A 71 1.77 0.47 3.86
C HIS A 71 1.69 1.22 2.53
N HIS A 72 2.32 2.39 2.45
CA HIS A 72 2.29 3.20 1.23
C HIS A 72 3.02 2.56 0.06
N ARG A 73 4.10 1.81 0.31
CA ARG A 73 4.77 1.04 -0.74
C ARG A 73 3.85 -0.03 -1.32
N GLY A 74 3.08 -0.73 -0.47
CA GLY A 74 2.03 -1.62 -0.92
C GLY A 74 1.01 -0.90 -1.80
N GLY A 75 0.56 0.28 -1.38
CA GLY A 75 -0.33 1.14 -2.17
C GLY A 75 0.22 1.55 -3.54
N VAL A 76 1.50 1.94 -3.60
CA VAL A 76 2.19 2.28 -4.85
C VAL A 76 2.27 1.08 -5.78
N LEU A 77 2.69 -0.10 -5.27
CA LEU A 77 2.76 -1.35 -6.04
C LEU A 77 1.41 -1.68 -6.70
N MET A 78 0.31 -1.57 -5.95
CA MET A 78 -1.03 -1.83 -6.47
C MET A 78 -1.49 -0.77 -7.47
N GLY A 79 -1.15 0.51 -7.20
CA GLY A 79 -1.45 1.61 -8.11
C GLY A 79 -0.74 1.46 -9.46
N GLU A 80 0.53 1.07 -9.46
CA GLU A 80 1.32 0.80 -10.67
C GLU A 80 0.72 -0.36 -11.47
N ALA A 81 0.38 -1.47 -10.83
CA ALA A 81 -0.28 -2.58 -11.52
C ALA A 81 -1.64 -2.21 -12.11
N ALA A 82 -2.40 -1.32 -11.45
CA ALA A 82 -3.64 -0.78 -12.00
C ALA A 82 -3.37 0.11 -13.23
N LEU A 83 -2.28 0.89 -13.25
CA LEU A 83 -1.89 1.69 -14.42
C LEU A 83 -1.52 0.82 -15.62
N GLU A 84 -0.98 -0.37 -15.39
CA GLU A 84 -0.61 -1.32 -16.45
C GLU A 84 -1.82 -2.09 -17.02
N SER A 85 -2.82 -2.39 -16.19
CA SER A 85 -3.90 -3.33 -16.53
C SER A 85 -5.27 -2.70 -16.74
N ALA A 86 -5.55 -1.54 -16.13
CA ALA A 86 -6.88 -0.94 -16.18
C ALA A 86 -7.19 -0.31 -17.54
N LYS A 87 -8.47 -0.36 -17.93
CA LYS A 87 -8.98 0.25 -19.17
C LYS A 87 -9.86 1.47 -18.94
N SER A 88 -10.39 1.64 -17.72
CA SER A 88 -11.24 2.78 -17.37
C SER A 88 -10.37 4.02 -17.16
N PRO A 89 -10.63 5.13 -17.87
CA PRO A 89 -9.93 6.39 -17.66
C PRO A 89 -10.03 6.89 -16.21
N GLU A 90 -11.16 6.66 -15.55
CA GLU A 90 -11.40 7.04 -14.16
C GLU A 90 -10.50 6.25 -13.21
N VAL A 91 -10.36 4.94 -13.42
CA VAL A 91 -9.45 4.08 -12.65
C VAL A 91 -8.00 4.50 -12.85
N LEU A 92 -7.58 4.72 -14.10
CA LEU A 92 -6.21 5.16 -14.41
C LEU A 92 -5.88 6.50 -13.75
N ALA A 93 -6.80 7.46 -13.79
CA ALA A 93 -6.60 8.77 -13.15
C ALA A 93 -6.46 8.66 -11.63
N LEU A 94 -7.28 7.83 -10.97
CA LEU A 94 -7.19 7.61 -9.54
C LEU A 94 -5.89 6.87 -9.17
N ALA A 95 -5.53 5.82 -9.91
CA ALA A 95 -4.30 5.05 -9.69
C ALA A 95 -3.06 5.96 -9.79
N GLN A 96 -2.98 6.82 -10.82
CA GLN A 96 -1.89 7.78 -10.96
C GLN A 96 -1.85 8.77 -9.80
N SER A 97 -3.02 9.27 -9.36
CA SER A 97 -3.09 10.17 -8.20
C SER A 97 -2.61 9.48 -6.92
N ILE A 98 -2.93 8.21 -6.72
CA ILE A 98 -2.50 7.41 -5.57
C ILE A 98 -0.98 7.22 -5.60
N VAL A 99 -0.42 6.78 -6.73
CA VAL A 99 1.02 6.55 -6.89
C VAL A 99 1.79 7.83 -6.59
N ASN A 100 1.40 8.95 -7.18
CA ASN A 100 2.06 10.24 -6.98
C ASN A 100 1.99 10.70 -5.51
N ALA A 101 0.81 10.60 -4.91
CA ALA A 101 0.59 11.02 -3.53
C ALA A 101 1.41 10.18 -2.55
N GLN A 102 1.27 8.86 -2.62
CA GLN A 102 1.90 7.95 -1.67
C GLN A 102 3.42 7.92 -1.84
N THR A 103 3.95 8.07 -3.06
CA THR A 103 5.40 8.25 -3.29
C THR A 103 5.93 9.52 -2.61
N SER A 104 5.23 10.64 -2.75
CA SER A 104 5.61 11.88 -2.07
C SER A 104 5.52 11.78 -0.55
N GLU A 105 4.49 11.09 -0.04
CA GLU A 105 4.30 10.88 1.40
C GLU A 105 5.36 9.94 1.98
N ILE A 106 5.81 8.91 1.24
CA ILE A 106 6.94 8.07 1.64
C ILE A 106 8.20 8.94 1.85
N ALA A 107 8.53 9.81 0.90
CA ALA A 107 9.71 10.68 1.02
C ALA A 107 9.61 11.61 2.24
N ALA A 108 8.44 12.20 2.48
CA ALA A 108 8.21 13.04 3.65
C ALA A 108 8.32 12.25 4.97
N MET A 109 7.79 11.03 5.02
CA MET A 109 7.86 10.18 6.21
C MET A 109 9.29 9.70 6.50
N GLN A 110 10.10 9.41 5.48
CA GLN A 110 11.52 9.08 5.65
C GLN A 110 12.30 10.25 6.27
N ASP A 111 12.08 11.48 5.80
CA ASP A 111 12.68 12.69 6.38
C ASP A 111 12.24 12.90 7.84
N LEU A 112 10.94 12.73 8.14
CA LEU A 112 10.42 12.81 9.52
C LEU A 112 11.01 11.73 10.42
N LEU A 113 11.19 10.51 9.91
CA LEU A 113 11.75 9.37 10.63
C LEU A 113 13.22 9.64 11.00
N ALA A 114 14.01 10.14 10.04
CA ALA A 114 15.39 10.54 10.26
C ALA A 114 15.51 11.69 11.27
N ARG A 115 14.67 12.72 11.18
CA ARG A 115 14.64 13.84 12.14
C ARG A 115 14.30 13.41 13.57
N LYS A 116 13.54 12.32 13.73
CA LYS A 116 13.21 11.72 15.01
C LYS A 116 14.28 10.76 15.54
N GLY A 117 15.38 10.57 14.80
CA GLY A 117 16.53 9.75 15.20
C GLY A 117 16.35 8.25 14.92
N PHE A 118 15.42 7.87 14.05
CA PHE A 118 15.21 6.49 13.63
C PHE A 118 15.90 6.20 12.29
N PRO A 119 16.32 4.94 12.05
CA PRO A 119 16.88 4.56 10.77
C PRO A 119 15.83 4.64 9.65
N PRO A 120 16.23 4.89 8.39
CA PRO A 120 15.32 4.86 7.27
C PRO A 120 14.75 3.45 7.07
N VAL A 121 13.51 3.36 6.59
CA VAL A 121 12.96 2.07 6.14
C VAL A 121 13.50 1.80 4.75
N MET A 122 14.43 0.86 4.61
CA MET A 122 14.97 0.51 3.29
C MET A 122 13.90 -0.14 2.43
N ASP A 123 14.00 0.01 1.10
CA ASP A 123 13.23 -0.85 0.20
C ASP A 123 13.71 -2.30 0.40
N GLU A 124 12.80 -3.27 0.37
CA GLU A 124 13.26 -4.65 0.24
C GLU A 124 14.02 -4.77 -1.10
N PRO A 125 15.17 -5.46 -1.14
CA PRO A 125 15.85 -5.70 -2.39
C PRO A 125 14.86 -6.39 -3.34
N LYS A 126 14.68 -5.82 -4.54
CA LYS A 126 13.96 -6.52 -5.61
C LYS A 126 14.62 -7.88 -5.74
N GLU A 127 13.91 -8.98 -5.45
CA GLU A 127 14.43 -10.31 -5.72
C GLU A 127 14.86 -10.33 -7.19
N THR A 128 16.15 -10.44 -7.42
CA THR A 128 16.68 -10.69 -8.75
C THR A 128 16.24 -12.10 -9.11
N ASN A 129 15.29 -12.17 -10.05
CA ASN A 129 14.81 -13.35 -10.78
C ASN A 129 15.38 -14.70 -10.33
N HIS A 130 14.48 -15.60 -9.96
CA HIS A 130 14.69 -17.05 -9.95
C HIS A 130 15.18 -17.55 -11.32
N GLU A 131 16.47 -17.40 -11.61
CA GLU A 131 17.19 -18.23 -12.57
C GLU A 131 17.96 -19.28 -11.78
N GLY A 132 17.44 -20.51 -11.83
CA GLY A 132 18.19 -21.67 -11.37
C GLY A 132 17.44 -22.53 -10.38
N MET A 133 16.31 -23.10 -10.78
CA MET A 133 16.03 -24.47 -10.38
C MET A 133 15.23 -25.18 -11.48
N SER A 134 15.94 -26.02 -12.22
CA SER A 134 15.40 -27.10 -13.02
C SER A 134 16.38 -28.27 -12.93
N PRO A 135 15.89 -29.50 -13.02
CA PRO A 135 14.90 -30.17 -12.17
C PRO A 135 15.56 -30.97 -11.02
#